data_AF-C1LDP2-F1
#
_entry.id   AF-C1LDP2-F1
#
_cell.length_a   1.000
_cell.length_b   1.000
_cell.length_c   1.000
_cell.angle_alpha   90.00
_cell.angle_beta   90.00
_cell.angle_gamma   90.00
#
_symmetry.space_group_name_H-M   'P 1'
#
loop_
_entity.id
_entity.type
_entity.pdbx_description
1 polymer ?
#
loop_
_entity_poly.entity_id
_entity_poly.type
_entity_poly.pdbx_seq_one_letter_code
_entity_poly.pdbx_strand_id
1 'polypeptide(L)'
;MTTYSYLLVLFILLDSYCSGYGYYYSSHYRKHFDPAIASFTKEPNIGSVWFTQHGNYMYLNGSVSGLPRNSHLGVHIHRYGGLGNMCLEAGPHFNPFNM
;
A
#
# COMPACT_ATOMS: atom_id res chain seq x y z
N MET A 1 17.89 24.88 -1.30
CA MET A 1 16.48 24.48 -1.44
C MET A 1 16.42 22.96 -1.54
N THR A 2 16.12 22.27 -0.44
CA THR A 2 15.91 20.81 -0.41
C THR A 2 14.50 20.52 -0.94
N THR A 3 14.39 20.19 -2.22
CA THR A 3 13.14 19.67 -2.79
C THR A 3 12.93 18.24 -2.26
N TYR A 4 11.85 17.95 -1.56
CA TYR A 4 11.51 16.57 -1.22
C TYR A 4 10.74 15.96 -2.37
N SER A 5 11.16 14.78 -2.83
CA SER A 5 10.40 14.00 -3.80
C SER A 5 9.51 13.03 -3.06
N TYR A 6 8.21 13.18 -3.27
CA TYR A 6 7.17 12.32 -2.72
C TYR A 6 6.71 11.37 -3.82
N LEU A 7 6.70 10.07 -3.55
CA LEU A 7 5.91 9.14 -4.35
C LEU A 7 4.53 9.08 -3.71
N LEU A 8 3.60 9.82 -4.29
CA LEU A 8 2.18 9.62 -4.06
C LEU A 8 1.78 8.38 -4.84
N VAL A 9 1.59 7.26 -4.13
CA VAL A 9 0.93 6.09 -4.69
C VAL A 9 -0.57 6.37 -4.66
N LEU A 10 -1.01 7.23 -5.58
CA LEU A 10 -2.42 7.50 -5.84
C LEU A 10 -2.84 6.62 -7.01
N PHE A 11 -3.34 5.41 -6.75
CA PHE A 11 -4.11 4.71 -7.76
C PHE A 11 -5.42 5.48 -7.93
N ILE A 12 -5.48 6.28 -9.00
CA ILE A 12 -6.59 7.20 -9.29
C ILE A 12 -7.90 6.42 -9.26
N LEU A 13 -8.73 6.76 -8.28
CA LEU A 13 -10.16 6.58 -8.28
C LEU A 13 -10.73 7.25 -9.55
N LEU A 14 -11.08 6.45 -10.55
CA LEU A 14 -12.29 6.72 -11.30
C LEU A 14 -13.41 6.00 -10.56
N ASP A 15 -13.94 6.65 -9.53
CA ASP A 15 -15.34 6.52 -9.19
C ASP A 15 -15.76 7.72 -8.35
N SER A 16 -16.32 8.68 -9.09
CA SER A 16 -17.15 9.76 -8.59
C SER A 16 -18.44 9.17 -7.98
N TYR A 17 -18.38 8.54 -6.82
CA TYR A 17 -19.60 8.20 -6.07
C TYR A 17 -19.43 8.50 -4.60
N CYS A 18 -19.97 9.67 -4.23
CA CYS A 18 -20.54 9.88 -2.92
C CYS A 18 -21.48 8.70 -2.58
N SER A 19 -21.17 7.95 -1.53
CA SER A 19 -22.21 7.22 -0.80
C SER A 19 -21.86 7.18 0.67
N GLY A 20 -22.07 8.32 1.32
CA GLY A 20 -22.60 8.28 2.68
C GLY A 20 -24.04 7.79 2.59
N TYR A 21 -24.27 6.47 2.61
CA TYR A 21 -25.59 5.89 2.85
C TYR A 21 -25.44 4.47 3.40
N GLY A 22 -25.94 4.28 4.63
CA GLY A 22 -26.54 3.02 5.05
C GLY A 22 -25.60 1.96 5.60
N TYR A 23 -25.39 2.00 6.92
CA TYR A 23 -25.19 0.78 7.72
C TYR A 23 -26.48 -0.05 7.70
N TYR A 24 -26.73 -0.78 6.62
CA TYR A 24 -27.73 -1.83 6.57
C TYR A 24 -27.28 -2.72 5.44
N TYR A 25 -26.86 -3.97 5.67
CA TYR A 25 -27.07 -5.10 4.76
C TYR A 25 -26.51 -6.39 5.36
N SER A 26 -27.45 -7.27 5.71
CA SER A 26 -27.46 -8.72 5.47
C SER A 26 -26.33 -9.58 6.05
N SER A 27 -26.73 -10.42 7.00
CA SER A 27 -26.01 -11.56 7.59
C SER A 27 -25.71 -12.67 6.57
N HIS A 28 -24.90 -12.37 5.56
CA HIS A 28 -24.28 -13.38 4.70
C HIS A 28 -22.78 -13.10 4.56
N TYR A 29 -22.00 -13.70 5.46
CA TYR A 29 -20.60 -14.10 5.27
C TYR A 29 -19.69 -13.09 4.51
N ARG A 30 -19.76 -11.80 4.82
CA ARG A 30 -18.69 -10.88 4.41
C ARG A 30 -17.53 -11.11 5.36
N LYS A 31 -16.42 -11.66 4.86
CA LYS A 31 -15.13 -11.59 5.55
C LYS A 31 -14.89 -10.11 5.84
N HIS A 32 -15.07 -9.70 7.09
CA HIS A 32 -14.57 -8.41 7.57
C HIS A 32 -13.07 -8.43 7.33
N PHE A 33 -12.61 -7.56 6.44
CA PHE A 33 -11.19 -7.36 6.20
C PHE A 33 -10.80 -6.08 6.92
N ASP A 34 -10.02 -6.21 7.99
CA ASP A 34 -9.47 -5.05 8.67
C ASP A 34 -8.48 -4.34 7.74
N PRO A 35 -8.51 -3.00 7.66
CA PRO A 35 -7.53 -2.27 6.88
C PRO A 35 -6.13 -2.55 7.40
N ALA A 36 -5.18 -2.74 6.49
CA ALA A 36 -3.77 -2.97 6.82
C ALA A 36 -2.94 -1.73 6.47
N ILE A 37 -1.78 -1.57 7.13
CA ILE A 37 -0.86 -0.46 6.88
C ILE A 37 0.58 -0.98 6.77
N ALA A 38 1.31 -0.51 5.77
CA ALA A 38 2.77 -0.61 5.69
C ALA A 38 3.38 0.76 6.04
N SER A 39 4.25 0.78 7.04
CA SER A 39 4.87 2.02 7.54
C SER A 39 6.37 2.04 7.27
N PHE A 40 6.84 3.14 6.70
CA PHE A 40 8.25 3.45 6.50
C PHE A 40 8.66 4.43 7.58
N THR A 41 9.49 3.98 8.52
CA THR A 41 9.79 4.71 9.76
C THR A 41 11.25 5.13 9.88
N LYS A 42 12.07 4.87 8.86
CA LYS A 42 13.51 5.11 8.89
C LYS A 42 13.96 5.98 7.71
N GLU A 43 14.60 7.10 8.04
CA GLU A 43 15.20 8.00 7.06
C GLU A 43 16.17 7.28 6.10
N PRO A 44 16.22 7.67 4.81
CA PRO A 44 15.52 8.82 4.24
C PRO A 44 14.03 8.57 3.93
N ASN A 45 13.56 7.33 4.03
CA ASN A 45 12.23 6.95 3.56
C ASN A 45 11.20 6.93 4.69
N ILE A 46 10.38 7.97 4.73
CA ILE A 46 9.32 8.12 5.73
C ILE A 46 7.97 8.15 5.04
N GLY A 47 6.99 7.43 5.59
CA GLY A 47 5.66 7.39 5.02
C GLY A 47 4.82 6.21 5.45
N SER A 48 3.63 6.11 4.86
CA SER A 48 2.76 4.96 5.06
C SER A 48 1.88 4.72 3.85
N VAL A 49 1.51 3.46 3.66
CA VAL A 49 0.57 2.99 2.63
C VAL A 49 -0.48 2.12 3.30
N TRP A 50 -1.73 2.51 3.14
CA TRP A 50 -2.91 1.79 3.62
C TRP A 50 -3.44 0.88 2.54
N PHE A 51 -3.90 -0.30 2.96
CA PHE A 51 -4.49 -1.35 2.15
C PHE A 51 -5.91 -1.59 2.65
N THR A 52 -6.89 -1.29 1.82
CA THR A 52 -8.31 -1.50 2.14
C THR A 52 -8.93 -2.38 1.07
N GLN A 53 -9.49 -3.52 1.46
CA GLN A 53 -10.18 -4.40 0.53
C GLN A 53 -11.62 -3.93 0.32
N HIS A 54 -12.02 -3.75 -0.94
CA HIS A 54 -13.42 -3.51 -1.32
C HIS A 54 -13.84 -4.58 -2.34
N GLY A 55 -14.64 -5.54 -1.88
CA GLY A 55 -15.04 -6.69 -2.69
C GLY A 55 -13.82 -7.53 -3.13
N ASN A 56 -13.60 -7.63 -4.44
CA ASN A 56 -12.49 -8.39 -5.04
C ASN A 56 -11.24 -7.53 -5.32
N TYR A 57 -11.28 -6.23 -5.00
CA TYR A 57 -10.19 -5.29 -5.28
C TYR A 57 -9.53 -4.83 -3.99
N MET A 58 -8.22 -4.55 -4.08
CA MET A 58 -7.43 -3.95 -3.00
C MET A 58 -7.11 -2.51 -3.37
N TYR A 59 -7.51 -1.57 -2.52
CA TYR A 59 -7.27 -0.15 -2.68
C TYR A 59 -6.05 0.24 -1.86
N LEU A 60 -5.10 0.90 -2.50
CA LEU A 60 -3.87 1.38 -1.88
C LEU A 60 -3.90 2.91 -1.82
N ASN A 61 -3.73 3.48 -0.64
CA ASN A 61 -3.63 4.93 -0.46
C ASN A 61 -2.51 5.30 0.49
N GLY A 62 -1.63 6.22 0.10
CA GLY A 62 -0.51 6.60 0.94
C GLY A 62 0.50 7.53 0.27
N SER A 63 1.54 7.85 1.04
CA SER A 63 2.66 8.68 0.58
C SER A 63 3.95 8.22 1.26
N VAL A 64 5.03 8.18 0.48
CA VAL A 64 6.39 7.89 0.94
C VAL A 64 7.33 8.98 0.41
N SER A 65 8.14 9.55 1.31
CA SER A 65 9.11 10.61 1.01
C SER A 65 10.55 10.09 0.92
N GLY A 66 11.48 10.99 0.56
CA GLY A 66 12.92 10.73 0.54
C GLY A 66 13.37 9.74 -0.52
N LEU A 67 12.57 9.57 -1.57
CA LEU A 67 12.93 8.74 -2.71
C LEU A 67 13.89 9.49 -3.66
N PRO A 68 14.77 8.75 -4.37
CA PRO A 68 15.68 9.34 -5.34
C PRO A 68 14.94 10.14 -6.41
N ARG A 69 15.49 11.31 -6.74
CA ARG A 69 14.98 12.15 -7.85
C ARG A 69 15.32 11.54 -9.20
N ASN A 70 14.49 11.81 -10.20
CA ASN A 70 14.71 11.48 -11.62
C ASN A 70 15.10 10.01 -11.85
N SER A 71 14.50 9.11 -11.07
CA SER A 71 14.79 7.67 -11.11
C SER A 71 13.53 6.89 -11.42
N HIS A 72 13.68 5.78 -12.16
CA HIS A 72 12.60 4.82 -12.34
C HIS A 72 12.54 3.94 -11.09
N LEU A 73 11.41 3.98 -10.38
CA LEU A 73 11.22 3.27 -9.12
C LEU A 73 10.22 2.12 -9.30
N GLY A 74 10.41 1.06 -8.53
CA GLY A 74 9.50 -0.08 -8.47
C GLY A 74 8.77 -0.14 -7.13
N VAL A 75 7.56 -0.69 -7.14
CA VAL A 75 6.79 -1.00 -5.94
C VAL A 75 6.49 -2.50 -5.96
N HIS A 76 6.86 -3.19 -4.88
CA HIS A 76 6.78 -4.64 -4.78
C HIS A 76 6.19 -5.05 -3.43
N ILE A 77 5.43 -6.15 -3.43
CA ILE A 77 5.12 -6.90 -2.21
C ILE A 77 6.14 -8.03 -2.11
N HIS A 78 6.84 -8.12 -0.98
CA HIS A 78 7.82 -9.17 -0.73
C HIS A 78 7.19 -10.33 0.04
N ARG A 79 7.79 -11.51 -0.08
CA ARG A 79 7.24 -12.76 0.47
C ARG A 79 7.18 -12.78 2.01
N TYR A 80 8.13 -12.14 2.67
CA TYR A 80 8.26 -12.16 4.13
C TYR A 80 8.17 -10.74 4.71
N GLY A 81 7.73 -10.62 5.96
CA GLY A 81 7.73 -9.38 6.73
C GLY A 81 9.04 -9.08 7.45
N GLY A 82 10.14 -9.75 7.08
CA GLY A 82 11.46 -9.54 7.68
C GLY A 82 12.04 -8.18 7.30
N LEU A 83 12.50 -7.41 8.29
CA LEU A 83 13.09 -6.08 8.09
C LEU A 83 14.61 -6.04 8.40
N GLY A 84 15.19 -7.17 8.81
CA GLY A 84 16.61 -7.29 9.09
C GLY A 84 17.47 -7.27 7.84
N ASN A 85 18.79 -7.24 8.05
CA ASN A 85 19.81 -7.24 7.00
C ASN A 85 19.53 -6.23 5.87
N MET A 86 19.22 -4.98 6.24
CA MET A 86 18.89 -3.91 5.28
C MET A 86 17.76 -4.29 4.32
N CYS A 87 16.65 -4.83 4.84
CA CYS A 87 15.48 -5.32 4.10
C CYS A 87 15.70 -6.59 3.26
N LEU A 88 16.90 -7.18 3.23
CA LEU A 88 17.13 -8.43 2.50
C LEU A 88 16.32 -9.61 3.05
N GLU A 89 15.97 -9.57 4.34
CA GLU A 89 15.11 -10.59 4.97
C GLU A 89 13.64 -10.54 4.51
N ALA A 90 13.22 -9.51 3.78
CA ALA A 90 11.91 -9.49 3.12
C ALA A 90 11.82 -10.58 2.04
N GLY A 91 12.97 -11.01 1.50
CA GLY A 91 13.08 -12.09 0.53
C GLY A 91 12.63 -11.70 -0.88
N PRO A 92 12.23 -12.66 -1.72
CA PRO A 92 11.84 -12.39 -3.12
C PRO A 92 10.47 -11.70 -3.20
N HIS A 93 10.08 -11.28 -4.41
CA HIS A 93 8.72 -10.84 -4.69
C HIS A 93 7.70 -11.91 -4.29
N PHE A 94 6.58 -11.49 -3.70
CA PHE A 94 5.45 -12.36 -3.41
C PHE A 94 4.75 -12.74 -4.72
N ASN A 95 4.97 -13.96 -5.19
CA ASN A 95 4.30 -14.55 -6.33
C ASN A 95 3.65 -15.88 -5.92
N PRO A 96 2.45 -15.87 -5.31
CA PRO A 96 1.81 -17.09 -4.83
C PRO A 96 1.34 -18.01 -5.96
N PHE A 97 1.24 -17.51 -7.18
CA PHE A 97 0.80 -18.28 -8.34
C PHE A 97 1.96 -18.86 -9.14
N ASN A 98 3.19 -18.40 -8.90
CA ASN A 98 4.41 -18.83 -9.58
C ASN A 98 4.24 -18.88 -11.11
N MET A 99 3.46 -17.94 -11.64
CA MET A 99 3.26 -17.68 -13.06
C MET A 99 4.30 -16.69 -13.55
#